data_AF-A0A6B9G3V1-F1
#
_entry.id   AF-A0A6B9G3V1-F1
#
_cell.length_a   1.000
_cell.length_b   1.000
_cell.length_c   1.000
_cell.angle_alpha   90.00
_cell.angle_beta   90.00
_cell.angle_gamma   90.00
#
_symmetry.space_group_name_H-M   'P 1'
#
loop_
_entity.id
_entity.type
_entity.pdbx_description
1 polymer ?
#
loop_
_entity_poly.entity_id
_entity_poly.type
_entity_poly.pdbx_seq_one_letter_code
_entity_poly.pdbx_strand_id
1 'polypeptide(L)'
;MCYATIHEPPPPPGTLIDSDTLSDPCQPDVMKDYSQVGKSMMTMADMMQTFVEMAYRKFCQMSGQMNVARDAQKMANHVNIIISQLGESGEVGVLPAEVTHYLRDNNILVDEQTIDQFLHDNARIGRCGQEGQFHLFIGISASAMVSINTALKSTETQASDSVQCSQQKLMQLMKDFNTALTVTNNVQNMNVATVKSIEHSIR
;
A
#
# COMPACT_ATOMS: atom_id res chain seq x y z
N MET A 1 36.87 -39.00 69.76
CA MET A 1 37.30 -37.58 69.70
C MET A 1 36.06 -36.71 69.72
N CYS A 2 36.07 -35.72 70.60
CA CYS A 2 35.03 -34.73 70.82
C CYS A 2 35.03 -33.65 69.73
N TYR A 3 33.86 -33.16 69.31
CA TYR A 3 33.39 -31.76 69.28
C TYR A 3 32.08 -31.71 68.46
N ALA A 4 30.91 -31.63 69.11
CA ALA A 4 30.20 -30.43 69.56
C ALA A 4 29.36 -29.78 68.44
N THR A 5 28.08 -30.13 68.48
CA THR A 5 26.93 -29.58 67.75
C THR A 5 26.42 -28.31 68.45
N ILE A 6 26.12 -27.26 67.69
CA ILE A 6 25.31 -26.09 68.10
C ILE A 6 24.39 -25.78 66.89
N HIS A 7 23.16 -26.28 66.86
CA HIS A 7 21.90 -25.74 67.39
C HIS A 7 21.23 -24.71 66.45
N GLU A 8 20.43 -25.19 65.50
CA GLU A 8 19.32 -24.40 64.93
C GLU A 8 17.99 -24.92 65.50
N PRO A 9 17.09 -24.02 65.95
CA PRO A 9 15.81 -24.38 66.57
C PRO A 9 14.74 -24.83 65.54
N PRO A 10 13.74 -25.61 65.98
CA PRO A 10 12.77 -26.29 65.12
C PRO A 10 11.74 -25.34 64.50
N PRO A 11 11.18 -25.68 63.31
CA PRO A 11 10.06 -24.95 62.73
C PRO A 11 8.79 -25.20 63.57
N PRO A 12 8.08 -24.15 64.05
CA PRO A 12 6.79 -24.35 64.68
C PRO A 12 5.69 -24.57 63.64
N PRO A 13 4.61 -25.28 64.02
CA PRO A 13 3.74 -26.01 63.11
C PRO A 13 2.42 -25.28 62.83
N GLY A 14 1.88 -25.49 61.63
CA GLY A 14 0.53 -25.08 61.24
C GLY A 14 0.39 -24.97 59.72
N THR A 15 0.25 -26.08 58.98
CA THR A 15 -1.04 -26.61 58.49
C THR A 15 -2.07 -25.53 58.17
N LEU A 16 -2.21 -25.16 56.89
CA LEU A 16 -3.27 -25.64 55.99
C LEU A 16 -3.37 -24.69 54.80
N ILE A 17 -3.51 -25.31 53.64
CA ILE A 17 -3.87 -24.65 52.40
C ILE A 17 -5.33 -24.22 52.59
N ASP A 18 -5.56 -22.98 53.01
CA ASP A 18 -6.85 -22.32 52.81
C ASP A 18 -6.76 -21.56 51.49
N SER A 19 -7.10 -22.30 50.43
CA SER A 19 -7.61 -21.73 49.19
C SER A 19 -8.94 -21.03 49.49
N ASP A 20 -8.88 -19.81 50.03
CA ASP A 20 -9.92 -18.79 50.01
C ASP A 20 -9.47 -17.57 50.82
N THR A 21 -8.60 -16.73 50.25
CA THR A 21 -8.41 -15.36 50.71
C THR A 21 -8.58 -14.42 49.54
N LEU A 22 -9.85 -14.04 49.36
CA LEU A 22 -10.30 -12.65 49.22
C LEU A 22 -9.38 -11.75 48.37
N SER A 23 -9.82 -11.47 47.15
CA SER A 23 -9.32 -10.40 46.30
C SER A 23 -9.17 -9.10 47.09
N ASP A 24 -7.96 -8.81 47.55
CA ASP A 24 -7.62 -7.55 48.20
C ASP A 24 -7.42 -6.51 47.08
N PRO A 25 -8.27 -5.47 46.95
CA PRO A 25 -8.21 -4.51 45.85
C PRO A 25 -6.99 -3.57 45.90
N CYS A 26 -6.09 -3.77 46.87
CA CYS A 26 -4.99 -2.87 47.21
C CYS A 26 -3.59 -3.52 47.20
N GLN A 27 -3.39 -4.70 46.59
CA GLN A 27 -2.04 -5.13 46.22
C GLN A 27 -1.76 -4.68 44.78
N PRO A 28 -0.81 -3.74 44.55
CA PRO A 28 -0.36 -3.47 43.20
C PRO A 28 0.33 -4.74 42.70
N ASP A 29 -0.28 -5.39 41.72
CA ASP A 29 0.24 -6.58 41.05
C ASP A 29 1.39 -6.13 40.14
N VAL A 30 2.52 -5.71 40.73
CA VAL A 30 3.64 -5.06 40.04
C VAL A 30 4.21 -5.95 38.92
N MET A 31 4.03 -7.29 39.02
CA MET A 31 4.40 -8.23 37.95
C MET A 31 3.47 -8.20 36.72
N LYS A 32 2.20 -7.78 36.84
CA LYS A 32 1.31 -7.60 35.67
C LYS A 32 1.70 -6.39 34.84
N ASP A 33 2.16 -5.31 35.47
CA ASP A 33 2.42 -4.02 34.82
C ASP A 33 3.72 -4.01 34.00
N TYR A 34 4.79 -4.68 34.45
CA TYR A 34 5.99 -4.90 33.62
C TYR A 34 5.67 -5.72 32.36
N SER A 35 4.72 -6.65 32.46
CA SER A 35 4.25 -7.41 31.30
C SER A 35 3.47 -6.53 30.31
N GLN A 36 2.72 -5.52 30.78
CA GLN A 36 1.97 -4.62 29.88
C GLN A 36 2.89 -3.67 29.12
N VAL A 37 3.93 -3.12 29.75
CA VAL A 37 4.93 -2.28 29.06
C VAL A 37 5.75 -3.10 28.07
N GLY A 38 6.20 -4.30 28.45
CA GLY A 38 6.91 -5.19 27.52
C GLY A 38 6.05 -5.62 26.33
N LYS A 39 4.76 -5.93 26.58
CA LYS A 39 3.78 -6.23 25.53
C LYS A 39 3.53 -5.02 24.63
N SER A 40 3.41 -3.82 25.18
CA SER A 40 3.21 -2.60 24.39
C SER A 40 4.43 -2.25 23.53
N MET A 41 5.65 -2.47 24.04
CA MET A 41 6.88 -2.34 23.25
C MET A 41 6.95 -3.36 22.11
N MET A 42 6.56 -4.62 22.36
CA MET A 42 6.48 -5.65 21.30
C MET A 42 5.41 -5.30 20.26
N THR A 43 4.25 -4.76 20.67
CA THR A 43 3.23 -4.26 19.74
C THR A 43 3.73 -3.07 18.92
N MET A 44 4.47 -2.13 19.50
CA MET A 44 5.07 -1.02 18.74
C MET A 44 6.11 -1.52 17.73
N ALA A 45 6.92 -2.52 18.09
CA ALA A 45 7.88 -3.14 17.17
C ALA A 45 7.17 -3.85 16.00
N ASP A 46 6.08 -4.55 16.27
CA ASP A 46 5.24 -5.20 15.25
C ASP A 46 4.53 -4.18 14.33
N MET A 47 4.05 -3.07 14.91
CA MET A 47 3.52 -1.94 14.13
C MET A 47 4.60 -1.32 13.24
N MET A 48 5.80 -1.08 13.76
CA MET A 48 6.95 -0.58 12.98
C MET A 48 7.32 -1.52 11.83
N GLN A 49 7.34 -2.83 12.09
CA GLN A 49 7.60 -3.84 11.06
C GLN A 49 6.52 -3.77 9.95
N THR A 50 5.25 -3.74 10.34
CA THR A 50 4.13 -3.58 9.41
C THR A 50 4.24 -2.29 8.60
N PHE A 51 4.69 -1.18 9.22
CA PHE A 51 4.90 0.09 8.54
C PHE A 51 5.99 0.01 7.46
N VAL A 52 7.11 -0.66 7.71
CA VAL A 52 8.19 -0.83 6.72
C VAL A 52 7.69 -1.66 5.54
N GLU A 53 6.96 -2.74 5.80
CA GLU A 53 6.40 -3.59 4.74
C GLU A 53 5.35 -2.85 3.90
N MET A 54 4.47 -2.08 4.55
CA MET A 54 3.50 -1.24 3.85
C MET A 54 4.19 -0.16 3.02
N ALA A 55 5.23 0.48 3.54
CA ALA A 55 6.02 1.46 2.81
C ALA A 55 6.63 0.84 1.56
N TYR A 56 7.29 -0.32 1.69
CA TYR A 56 7.88 -1.03 0.56
C TYR A 56 6.83 -1.36 -0.52
N ARG A 57 5.69 -1.94 -0.12
CA ARG A 57 4.59 -2.23 -1.05
C ARG A 57 4.08 -0.97 -1.74
N LYS A 58 3.99 0.16 -1.04
CA LYS A 58 3.57 1.45 -1.62
C LYS A 58 4.59 2.01 -2.60
N PHE A 59 5.89 1.84 -2.35
CA PHE A 59 6.93 2.22 -3.32
C PHE A 59 6.88 1.35 -4.58
N CYS A 60 6.75 0.02 -4.43
CA CYS A 60 6.57 -0.88 -5.58
C CYS A 60 5.31 -0.54 -6.38
N GLN A 61 4.19 -0.28 -5.70
CA GLN A 61 2.95 0.15 -6.33
C GLN A 61 3.13 1.49 -7.07
N MET A 62 3.76 2.47 -6.44
CA MET A 62 4.02 3.77 -7.04
C MET A 62 4.89 3.66 -8.29
N SER A 63 5.97 2.86 -8.24
CA SER A 63 6.85 2.64 -9.39
C SER A 63 6.12 1.93 -10.53
N GLY A 64 5.36 0.87 -10.23
CA GLY A 64 4.62 0.13 -11.25
C GLY A 64 3.55 1.01 -11.92
N GLN A 65 2.76 1.72 -11.12
CA GLN A 65 1.69 2.60 -11.60
C GLN A 65 2.23 3.84 -12.34
N MET A 66 3.38 4.37 -11.93
CA MET A 66 4.04 5.46 -12.66
C MET A 66 4.49 5.01 -14.06
N ASN A 67 4.97 3.77 -14.21
CA ASN A 67 5.33 3.24 -15.54
C ASN A 67 4.07 3.06 -16.41
N VAL A 68 3.00 2.47 -15.85
CA VAL A 68 1.71 2.34 -16.55
C VAL A 68 1.16 3.70 -16.96
N ALA A 69 1.20 4.72 -16.09
CA ALA A 69 0.74 6.06 -16.42
C ALA A 69 1.55 6.68 -17.57
N ARG A 70 2.90 6.54 -17.52
CA ARG A 70 3.79 7.06 -18.57
C ARG A 70 3.57 6.37 -19.91
N ASP A 71 3.44 5.05 -19.91
CA ASP A 71 3.27 4.28 -21.14
C ASP A 71 1.86 4.46 -21.73
N ALA A 72 0.82 4.48 -20.89
CA ALA A 72 -0.54 4.83 -21.30
C ALA A 72 -0.60 6.23 -21.93
N GLN A 73 0.09 7.21 -21.34
CA GLN A 73 0.16 8.58 -21.87
C GLN A 73 0.84 8.62 -23.24
N LYS A 74 1.95 7.89 -23.44
CA LYS A 74 2.61 7.78 -24.75
C LYS A 74 1.68 7.17 -25.80
N MET A 75 0.98 6.08 -25.46
CA MET A 75 0.03 5.44 -26.37
C MET A 75 -1.14 6.36 -26.72
N ALA A 76 -1.70 7.07 -25.73
CA ALA A 76 -2.75 8.05 -25.94
C ALA A 76 -2.29 9.18 -26.86
N ASN A 77 -1.05 9.67 -26.70
CA ASN A 77 -0.48 10.67 -27.58
C ASN A 77 -0.28 10.17 -29.01
N HIS A 78 0.19 8.92 -29.20
CA HIS A 78 0.31 8.31 -30.53
C HIS A 78 -1.06 8.25 -31.24
N VAL A 79 -2.11 7.82 -30.54
CA VAL A 79 -3.47 7.80 -31.09
C VAL A 79 -3.98 9.21 -31.38
N ASN A 80 -3.71 10.18 -30.49
CA ASN A 80 -4.15 11.57 -30.65
C ASN A 80 -3.50 12.27 -31.85
N ILE A 81 -2.24 11.95 -32.17
CA ILE A 81 -1.56 12.43 -33.38
C ILE A 81 -2.29 11.95 -34.63
N ILE A 82 -2.68 10.67 -34.67
CA ILE A 82 -3.38 10.09 -35.82
C ILE A 82 -4.79 10.69 -35.93
N ILE A 83 -5.52 10.84 -34.82
CA ILE A 83 -6.80 11.56 -34.80
C ILE A 83 -6.64 12.98 -35.35
N SER A 84 -5.53 13.67 -35.05
CA SER A 84 -5.29 15.04 -35.55
C SER A 84 -4.97 15.07 -37.05
N GLN A 85 -4.46 13.98 -37.61
CA GLN A 85 -4.16 13.83 -39.03
C GLN A 85 -5.37 13.39 -39.85
N LEU A 86 -6.31 12.67 -39.23
CA LEU A 86 -7.59 12.27 -39.82
C LEU A 86 -8.58 13.42 -39.65
N GLY A 87 -8.99 14.07 -40.74
CA GLY A 87 -9.99 15.14 -40.67
C GLY A 87 -11.38 14.66 -40.21
N GLU A 88 -12.34 15.58 -40.10
CA GLU A 88 -13.71 15.26 -39.62
C GLU A 88 -14.55 14.38 -40.57
N SER A 89 -14.15 14.14 -41.83
CA SER A 89 -15.03 13.49 -42.82
C SER A 89 -14.51 12.17 -43.39
N GLY A 90 -14.87 11.07 -42.74
CA GLY A 90 -14.87 9.72 -43.34
C GLY A 90 -13.50 9.09 -43.59
N GLU A 91 -12.41 9.79 -43.23
CA GLU A 91 -11.07 9.23 -43.22
C GLU A 91 -10.94 8.19 -42.11
N VAL A 92 -10.20 7.14 -42.44
CA VAL A 92 -9.89 6.06 -41.49
C VAL A 92 -8.38 6.03 -41.34
N GLY A 93 -7.90 5.66 -40.15
CA GLY A 93 -6.47 5.54 -39.90
C GLY A 93 -6.09 4.14 -39.45
N VAL A 94 -4.81 3.82 -39.60
CA VAL A 94 -4.25 2.57 -39.09
C VAL A 94 -3.79 2.80 -37.65
N LEU A 95 -4.23 1.94 -36.73
CA LEU A 95 -3.74 1.97 -35.36
C LEU A 95 -2.29 1.43 -35.31
N PRO A 96 -1.36 2.09 -34.60
CA PRO A 96 -0.01 1.58 -34.42
C PRO A 96 -0.03 0.23 -33.69
N ALA A 97 0.77 -0.73 -34.15
CA ALA A 97 0.85 -2.06 -33.54
C ALA A 97 1.22 -2.02 -32.04
N GLU A 98 2.04 -1.04 -31.65
CA GLU A 98 2.44 -0.81 -30.26
C GLU A 98 1.24 -0.56 -29.34
N VAL A 99 0.24 0.19 -29.80
CA VAL A 99 -0.97 0.50 -29.03
C VAL A 99 -1.84 -0.76 -28.89
N THR A 100 -1.97 -1.54 -29.97
CA THR A 100 -2.74 -2.81 -29.94
C THR A 100 -2.12 -3.81 -28.96
N HIS A 101 -0.79 -3.94 -28.95
CA HIS A 101 -0.08 -4.79 -28.00
C HIS A 101 -0.29 -4.32 -26.56
N TYR A 102 -0.12 -3.02 -26.29
CA TYR A 102 -0.31 -2.47 -24.96
C TYR A 102 -1.73 -2.69 -24.41
N LEU A 103 -2.76 -2.53 -25.25
CA LEU A 103 -4.15 -2.76 -24.88
C LEU A 103 -4.44 -4.23 -24.57
N ARG A 104 -3.86 -5.17 -25.33
CA ARG A 104 -3.98 -6.61 -25.08
C ARG A 104 -3.28 -7.02 -23.78
N ASP A 105 -2.04 -6.58 -23.59
CA ASP A 105 -1.22 -6.97 -22.44
C ASP A 105 -1.82 -6.46 -21.11
N ASN A 106 -2.45 -5.28 -21.13
CA ASN A 106 -3.07 -4.68 -19.95
C ASN A 106 -4.58 -4.98 -19.82
N ASN A 107 -5.16 -5.79 -20.71
CA ASN A 107 -6.59 -6.12 -20.73
C ASN A 107 -7.51 -4.89 -20.66
N ILE A 108 -7.15 -3.82 -21.37
CA ILE A 108 -7.94 -2.59 -21.39
C ILE A 108 -9.12 -2.79 -22.32
N LEU A 109 -10.33 -2.66 -21.77
CA LEU A 109 -11.58 -2.74 -22.54
C LEU A 109 -11.88 -1.37 -23.16
N VAL A 110 -12.31 -1.38 -24.42
CA VAL A 110 -12.78 -0.20 -25.16
C VAL A 110 -14.26 -0.42 -25.44
N ASP A 111 -15.13 0.47 -24.96
CA ASP A 111 -16.59 0.36 -25.12
C ASP A 111 -17.13 -1.03 -24.72
N GLU A 112 -16.65 -1.55 -23.57
CA GLU A 112 -16.99 -2.88 -23.00
C GLU A 112 -16.52 -4.10 -23.82
N GLN A 113 -15.69 -3.89 -24.84
CA GLN A 113 -15.18 -4.95 -25.71
C GLN A 113 -13.65 -5.06 -25.64
N THR A 114 -13.12 -6.23 -26.00
CA THR A 114 -11.68 -6.39 -26.20
C THR A 114 -11.26 -5.65 -27.46
N ILE A 115 -9.98 -5.23 -27.52
CA ILE A 115 -9.47 -4.48 -28.68
C ILE A 115 -9.66 -5.24 -30.00
N ASP A 116 -9.55 -6.57 -29.99
CA ASP A 116 -9.70 -7.38 -31.19
C ASP A 116 -11.14 -7.39 -31.71
N GLN A 117 -12.11 -7.49 -30.79
CA GLN A 117 -13.53 -7.40 -31.11
C GLN A 117 -13.88 -5.99 -31.61
N PHE A 118 -13.38 -4.96 -30.90
CA PHE A 118 -13.59 -3.57 -31.25
C PHE A 118 -13.02 -3.22 -32.64
N LEU A 119 -11.82 -3.72 -32.97
CA LEU A 119 -11.19 -3.53 -34.28
C LEU A 119 -11.95 -4.25 -35.39
N HIS A 120 -12.51 -5.42 -35.11
CA HIS A 120 -13.31 -6.16 -36.08
C HIS A 120 -14.64 -5.44 -36.39
N ASP A 121 -15.33 -4.95 -35.35
CA ASP A 121 -16.64 -4.33 -35.49
C ASP A 121 -16.57 -2.91 -36.10
N ASN A 122 -15.43 -2.21 -35.91
CA ASN A 122 -15.17 -0.87 -36.44
C ASN A 122 -14.22 -0.88 -37.66
N ALA A 123 -13.90 -2.06 -38.21
CA ALA A 123 -13.08 -2.17 -39.40
C ALA A 123 -13.77 -1.50 -40.59
N ARG A 124 -13.14 -0.45 -41.13
CA ARG A 124 -13.62 0.25 -42.31
C ARG A 124 -12.55 0.22 -43.39
N ILE A 125 -13.00 0.06 -44.62
CA ILE A 125 -12.12 0.10 -45.78
C ILE A 125 -11.76 1.57 -46.04
N GLY A 126 -10.48 1.89 -45.85
CA GLY A 126 -9.89 3.17 -46.17
C GLY A 126 -9.29 3.19 -47.56
N ARG A 127 -9.29 4.38 -48.16
CA ARG A 127 -8.49 4.68 -49.34
C ARG A 127 -7.47 5.73 -48.94
N CYS A 128 -6.19 5.35 -48.85
CA CYS A 128 -5.10 6.30 -48.71
C CYS A 128 -4.34 6.36 -50.04
N GLY A 129 -4.02 7.58 -50.48
CA GLY A 129 -3.42 7.81 -51.79
C GLY A 129 -3.54 9.27 -52.20
N GLN A 130 -2.46 9.83 -52.76
CA GLN A 130 -2.55 11.05 -53.57
C GLN A 130 -2.92 10.66 -55.01
N GLU A 131 -3.50 11.59 -55.77
CA GLU A 131 -4.09 11.37 -57.10
C GLU A 131 -3.35 10.30 -57.92
N GLY A 132 -4.00 9.14 -58.13
CA GLY A 132 -3.54 8.09 -59.05
C GLY A 132 -3.01 6.78 -58.44
N GLN A 133 -2.71 6.70 -57.14
CA GLN A 133 -2.38 5.44 -56.45
C GLN A 133 -3.21 5.30 -55.17
N PHE A 134 -4.24 4.46 -55.22
CA PHE A 134 -5.06 4.13 -54.05
C PHE A 134 -4.56 2.81 -53.44
N HIS A 135 -3.99 2.87 -52.24
CA HIS A 135 -3.82 1.69 -51.42
C HIS A 135 -5.10 1.44 -50.62
N LEU A 136 -5.59 0.21 -50.73
CA LEU A 136 -6.66 -0.30 -49.89
C LEU A 136 -6.05 -0.71 -48.55
N PHE A 137 -6.56 -0.16 -47.46
CA PHE A 137 -6.17 -0.59 -46.12
C PHE A 137 -7.41 -0.73 -45.24
N ILE A 138 -7.28 -1.56 -44.20
CA ILE A 138 -8.27 -1.67 -43.15
C ILE A 138 -7.88 -0.68 -42.06
N GLY A 139 -8.72 0.33 -41.87
CA GLY A 139 -8.54 1.37 -40.87
C GLY A 139 -9.75 1.50 -39.97
N ILE A 140 -9.61 2.26 -38.90
CA ILE A 140 -10.69 2.62 -37.97
C ILE A 140 -11.02 4.11 -38.11
N SER A 141 -12.28 4.48 -37.88
CA SER A 141 -12.71 5.88 -37.96
C SER A 141 -12.15 6.73 -36.82
N ALA A 142 -12.08 8.04 -37.04
CA ALA A 142 -11.68 9.00 -36.01
C ALA A 142 -12.49 8.87 -34.71
N SER A 143 -13.81 8.62 -34.80
CA SER A 143 -14.67 8.40 -33.64
C SER A 143 -14.24 7.18 -32.80
N ALA A 144 -13.90 6.06 -33.45
CA ALA A 144 -13.44 4.85 -32.78
C ALA A 144 -12.05 5.05 -32.15
N MET A 145 -11.17 5.80 -32.81
CA MET A 145 -9.89 6.20 -32.22
C MET A 145 -10.07 7.10 -30.99
N VAL A 146 -11.09 7.97 -30.96
CA VAL A 146 -11.43 8.78 -29.78
C VAL A 146 -11.87 7.89 -28.61
N SER A 147 -12.64 6.82 -28.85
CA SER A 147 -12.98 5.84 -27.80
C SER A 147 -11.73 5.18 -27.22
N ILE A 148 -10.80 4.72 -28.08
CA ILE A 148 -9.53 4.13 -27.65
C ILE A 148 -8.69 5.13 -26.84
N ASN A 149 -8.58 6.37 -27.33
CA ASN A 149 -7.84 7.44 -26.64
C ASN A 149 -8.46 7.75 -25.27
N THR A 150 -9.78 7.72 -25.16
CA THR A 150 -10.50 7.94 -23.90
C THR A 150 -10.24 6.80 -22.91
N ALA A 151 -10.25 5.55 -23.35
CA ALA A 151 -9.91 4.40 -22.51
C ALA A 151 -8.45 4.44 -22.02
N LEU A 152 -7.50 4.81 -22.89
CA LEU A 152 -6.09 4.97 -22.52
C LEU A 152 -5.88 6.12 -21.53
N LYS A 153 -6.49 7.28 -21.77
CA LYS A 153 -6.43 8.42 -20.84
C LYS A 153 -7.09 8.11 -19.50
N SER A 154 -8.19 7.37 -19.50
CA SER A 154 -8.83 6.90 -18.27
C SER A 154 -7.87 6.02 -17.46
N THR A 155 -7.15 5.11 -18.13
CA THR A 155 -6.13 4.26 -17.50
C THR A 155 -4.94 5.08 -16.97
N GLU A 156 -4.47 6.07 -17.73
CA GLU A 156 -3.43 7.02 -17.30
C GLU A 156 -3.85 7.78 -16.03
N THR A 157 -5.07 8.32 -16.01
CA THR A 157 -5.63 9.03 -14.86
C THR A 157 -5.72 8.11 -13.65
N GLN A 158 -6.26 6.90 -13.82
CA GLN A 158 -6.36 5.92 -12.73
C GLN A 158 -4.99 5.55 -12.14
N ALA A 159 -3.99 5.34 -13.00
CA ALA A 159 -2.63 5.04 -12.57
C ALA A 159 -1.98 6.24 -11.84
N SER A 160 -2.20 7.45 -12.34
CA SER A 160 -1.74 8.70 -11.72
C SER A 160 -2.37 8.93 -10.35
N ASP A 161 -3.67 8.67 -10.20
CA ASP A 161 -4.40 8.78 -8.94
C ASP A 161 -3.89 7.77 -7.91
N SER A 162 -3.54 6.56 -8.37
CA SER A 162 -2.92 5.52 -7.53
C SER A 162 -1.54 5.94 -7.01
N VAL A 163 -0.73 6.62 -7.84
CA VAL A 163 0.56 7.22 -7.43
C VAL A 163 0.35 8.33 -6.40
N GLN A 164 -0.54 9.28 -6.66
CA GLN A 164 -0.84 10.38 -5.73
C GLN A 164 -1.34 9.87 -4.38
N CYS A 165 -2.27 8.90 -4.40
CA CYS A 165 -2.77 8.25 -3.19
C CYS A 165 -1.66 7.54 -2.41
N SER A 166 -0.72 6.90 -3.11
CA SER A 166 0.43 6.23 -2.49
C SER A 166 1.38 7.24 -1.83
N GLN A 167 1.63 8.40 -2.45
CA GLN A 167 2.43 9.48 -1.87
C GLN A 167 1.78 10.07 -0.61
N GLN A 168 0.48 10.35 -0.65
CA GLN A 168 -0.25 10.87 0.53
C GLN A 168 -0.20 9.90 1.70
N LYS A 169 -0.39 8.61 1.44
CA LYS A 169 -0.31 7.56 2.48
C LYS A 169 1.10 7.45 3.07
N LEU A 170 2.16 7.60 2.26
CA LEU A 170 3.54 7.63 2.76
C LEU A 170 3.82 8.86 3.65
N MET A 171 3.30 10.04 3.29
CA MET A 171 3.41 11.22 4.15
C MET A 171 2.69 11.03 5.48
N GLN A 172 1.47 10.48 5.44
CA GLN A 172 0.71 10.15 6.65
C GLN A 172 1.46 9.13 7.51
N LEU A 173 2.05 8.10 6.89
CA LEU A 173 2.86 7.10 7.57
C LEU A 173 4.06 7.71 8.31
N MET A 174 4.78 8.65 7.69
CA MET A 174 5.89 9.36 8.33
C MET A 174 5.44 10.23 9.52
N LYS A 175 4.27 10.87 9.40
CA LYS A 175 3.67 11.63 10.50
C LYS A 175 3.32 10.70 11.67
N ASP A 176 2.71 9.56 11.39
CA ASP A 176 2.32 8.58 12.41
C ASP A 176 3.55 7.96 13.08
N PHE A 177 4.63 7.71 12.33
CA PHE A 177 5.89 7.22 12.86
C PHE A 177 6.57 8.20 13.82
N ASN A 178 6.70 9.47 13.44
CA ASN A 178 7.28 10.50 14.32
C ASN A 178 6.42 10.74 15.57
N THR A 179 5.10 10.59 15.45
CA THR A 179 4.18 10.62 16.58
C THR A 179 4.40 9.41 17.50
N ALA A 180 4.53 8.20 16.95
CA ALA A 180 4.82 6.99 17.70
C ALA A 180 6.17 7.05 18.44
N LEU A 181 7.21 7.61 17.83
CA LEU A 181 8.50 7.86 18.50
C LEU A 181 8.36 8.82 19.69
N THR A 182 7.55 9.87 19.53
CA THR A 182 7.26 10.81 20.61
C THR A 182 6.52 10.10 21.76
N VAL A 183 5.50 9.29 21.44
CA VAL A 183 4.77 8.48 22.43
C VAL A 183 5.68 7.48 23.13
N THR A 184 6.58 6.83 22.40
CA THR A 184 7.55 5.87 22.96
C THR A 184 8.48 6.54 23.96
N ASN A 185 9.02 7.71 23.61
CA ASN A 185 9.85 8.51 24.50
C ASN A 185 9.07 8.95 25.75
N ASN A 186 7.79 9.31 25.60
CA ASN A 186 6.94 9.66 26.73
C ASN A 186 6.68 8.47 27.66
N VAL A 187 6.41 7.28 27.11
CA VAL A 187 6.24 6.04 27.90
C VAL A 187 7.53 5.65 28.61
N GLN A 188 8.68 5.78 27.94
CA GLN A 188 9.99 5.51 28.56
C GLN A 188 10.28 6.49 29.70
N ASN A 189 10.02 7.78 29.49
CA ASN A 189 10.17 8.80 30.52
C ASN A 189 9.20 8.58 31.69
N MET A 190 7.95 8.19 31.41
CA MET A 190 6.99 7.79 32.44
C MET A 190 7.48 6.58 33.23
N ASN A 191 8.03 5.54 32.57
CA ASN A 191 8.56 4.37 33.27
C ASN A 191 9.73 4.74 34.18
N VAL A 192 10.65 5.59 33.70
CA VAL A 192 11.77 6.09 34.52
C VAL A 192 11.27 6.93 35.70
N ALA A 193 10.28 7.79 35.49
CA ALA A 193 9.68 8.61 36.54
C ALA A 193 8.93 7.77 37.58
N THR A 194 8.16 6.77 37.15
CA THR A 194 7.45 5.82 38.03
C THR A 194 8.44 5.00 38.85
N VAL A 195 9.51 4.46 38.24
CA VAL A 195 10.56 3.74 38.98
C VAL A 195 11.23 4.64 40.01
N LYS A 196 11.56 5.89 39.66
CA LYS A 196 12.09 6.87 40.62
C LYS A 196 11.11 7.23 41.72
N SER A 197 9.81 7.36 41.42
CA SER A 197 8.77 7.63 42.43
C SER A 197 8.60 6.46 43.38
N ILE A 198 8.66 5.22 42.87
CA ILE A 198 8.64 4.01 43.69
C ILE A 198 9.88 3.97 44.60
N GLU A 199 11.07 4.25 44.05
CA GLU A 199 12.31 4.33 44.82
C GLU A 199 12.25 5.39 45.93
N HIS A 200 11.65 6.55 45.65
CA HIS A 200 11.45 7.60 46.66
C HIS A 200 10.40 7.22 47.71
N SER A 201 9.39 6.41 47.36
CA SER A 201 8.37 5.94 48.30
C SER A 201 8.81 4.77 49.19
N ILE A 202 9.82 4.01 48.77
CA ILE A 202 10.37 2.87 49.51
C ILE A 202 11.42 3.32 50.55
N ARG A 203 11.98 4.52 50.38
CA ARG A 203 12.99 5.10 51.24
C ARG A 203 12.38 5.93 52.37
#